data_AF-A0A968SP83-F1
#
_entry.id   AF-A0A968SP83-F1
#
_cell.length_a   1.000
_cell.length_b   1.000
_cell.length_c   1.000
_cell.angle_alpha   90.00
_cell.angle_beta   90.00
_cell.angle_gamma   90.00
#
_symmetry.space_group_name_H-M   'P 1'
#
loop_
_entity.id
_entity.type
_entity.pdbx_description
1 polymer ?
#
loop_
_entity_poly.entity_id
_entity_poly.type
_entity_poly.pdbx_seq_one_letter_code
_entity_poly.pdbx_strand_id
1 'polypeptide(L)' 'MPKYSPDFNDIEHDFRALKRARMYSRGQEGLDDVTGSYCVL' A
#
# COMPACT_ATOMS: atom_id res chain seq x y z
N MET A 1 -7.11 -15.96 -19.42
CA MET A 1 -6.66 -15.16 -18.25
C MET A 1 -7.87 -14.43 -17.72
N PRO A 2 -8.25 -14.59 -16.45
CA PRO A 2 -9.36 -13.80 -15.91
C PRO A 2 -9.00 -12.31 -16.12
N LYS A 3 -9.94 -11.59 -16.72
CA LYS A 3 -9.79 -10.17 -17.00
C LYS A 3 -10.08 -9.47 -15.67
N TYR A 4 -9.03 -9.16 -14.90
CA TYR A 4 -9.19 -8.35 -13.70
C TYR A 4 -9.89 -7.05 -14.11
N SER A 5 -10.90 -6.64 -13.34
CA SER A 5 -11.54 -5.34 -13.57
C SER A 5 -10.43 -4.29 -13.55
N PRO A 6 -10.40 -3.34 -14.50
CA PRO A 6 -9.46 -2.23 -14.46
C PRO A 6 -9.45 -1.53 -13.09
N ASP A 7 -10.60 -1.49 -12.43
CA ASP A 7 -10.80 -0.91 -11.09
C ASP A 7 -10.04 -1.65 -9.97
N PHE A 8 -9.66 -2.92 -10.19
CA PHE A 8 -8.85 -3.68 -9.24
C PHE A 8 -7.34 -3.46 -9.44
N ASN A 9 -6.91 -2.88 -10.56
CA ASN A 9 -5.49 -2.54 -10.74
C ASN A 9 -5.05 -1.45 -9.79
N ASP A 10 -5.89 -0.45 -9.55
CA ASP A 10 -5.58 0.67 -8.65
C ASP A 10 -5.47 0.18 -7.21
N ILE A 11 -6.41 -0.67 -6.77
CA ILE A 11 -6.36 -1.31 -5.46
C ILE A 11 -5.10 -2.18 -5.31
N GLU A 12 -4.75 -2.97 -6.32
CA GLU A 12 -3.53 -3.77 -6.29
C GLU A 12 -2.27 -2.89 -6.25
N HIS A 13 -2.28 -1.77 -6.96
CA HIS A 13 -1.21 -0.78 -6.95
C HIS A 13 -1.01 -0.20 -5.55
N ASP A 14 -2.09 0.17 -4.88
CA ASP A 14 -2.07 0.77 -3.55
C ASP A 14 -1.52 -0.20 -2.50
N PHE A 15 -1.93 -1.47 -2.54
CA PHE A 15 -1.36 -2.49 -1.64
C PHE A 15 0.13 -2.77 -1.93
N ARG A 16 0.57 -2.67 -3.19
CA ARG A 16 2.00 -2.79 -3.53
C ARG A 16 2.78 -1.59 -3.00
N ALA A 17 2.23 -0.38 -3.07
CA ALA A 17 2.83 0.83 -2.52
C ALA A 17 2.93 0.77 -1.00
N LEU A 18 1.85 0.38 -0.30
CA LEU A 18 1.82 0.26 1.16
C LEU A 18 2.82 -0.78 1.67
N LYS A 19 2.95 -1.94 1.00
CA LYS A 19 3.96 -2.95 1.35
C LYS A 19 5.39 -2.42 1.22
N ARG A 20 5.66 -1.60 0.20
CA ARG A 20 6.97 -0.94 0.03
C ARG A 20 7.20 0.09 1.12
N ALA A 21 6.22 0.93 1.42
CA ALA A 21 6.29 1.90 2.51
C ALA A 21 6.66 1.23 3.84
N ARG A 22 5.99 0.13 4.17
CA ARG A 22 6.33 -0.68 5.36
C ARG A 22 7.74 -1.26 5.29
N MET A 23 8.13 -1.84 4.16
CA MET A 23 9.46 -2.46 4.00
C MET A 23 10.61 -1.46 4.21
N TYR A 24 10.42 -0.20 3.79
CA TYR A 24 11.42 0.86 3.92
C TYR A 24 11.25 1.73 5.17
N SER A 25 10.13 1.60 5.91
CA SER A 25 10.00 2.17 7.24
C SER A 25 11.10 1.60 8.14
N ARG A 26 11.67 2.41 9.04
CA ARG A 26 12.88 2.06 9.82
C ARG A 26 12.65 1.00 10.90
N GLY A 27 11.64 0.14 10.75
CA GLY A 27 11.26 -0.91 11.70
C GLY A 27 10.73 -0.41 13.05
N GLN A 28 10.71 0.90 13.25
CA GLN A 28 10.25 1.59 14.46
C GLN A 28 8.84 2.17 14.28
N GLU A 29 8.38 2.32 13.03
CA GLU A 29 7.04 2.84 12.72
C GLU A 29 6.02 1.70 12.81
N GLY A 30 4.93 1.95 13.54
CA GLY A 30 3.82 1.01 13.63
C GLY A 30 3.15 0.83 12.28
N LEU A 31 2.41 -0.28 12.12
CA LEU A 31 1.56 -0.47 10.94
C LEU A 31 0.55 0.67 10.75
N ASP A 32 0.04 1.19 11.86
CA ASP A 32 -0.91 2.30 11.88
C ASP A 32 -0.25 3.61 11.43
N ASP A 33 1.02 3.83 11.77
CA ASP A 33 1.79 5.02 11.34
C ASP A 33 2.07 4.97 9.82
N VAL A 34 2.46 3.81 9.31
CA VAL A 34 2.70 3.59 7.87
C VAL A 34 1.39 3.70 7.07
N THR A 35 0.28 3.20 7.62
CA THR A 35 -1.03 3.30 6.97
C THR A 35 -1.56 4.74 7.00
N GLY A 36 -1.42 5.43 8.14
CA GLY A 36 -1.85 6.81 8.31
C GLY A 36 -1.08 7.78 7.40
N SER A 37 0.23 7.61 7.26
CA SER A 37 1.03 8.45 6.35
C SER A 37 0.69 8.22 4.87
N TYR A 38 0.31 7.00 4.48
CA TYR A 38 -0.08 6.67 3.12
C TYR A 38 -1.47 7.22 2.73
N CYS A 39 -2.46 7.10 3.63
CA CYS A 39 -3.84 7.54 3.35
C CYS A 39 -4.06 9.07 3.42
N VAL A 40 -3.06 9.84 3.84
CA VAL A 40 -3.12 11.31 3.98
C VAL A 40 -2.44 12.04 2.79
N LEU A 41 -1.83 11.29 1.87
CA LEU A 41 -1.32 11.77 0.57
C LEU A 41 -2.43 11.81 -0.48
#